data_AF-A0A4Y2MVR2-F1
#
_entry.id   AF-A0A4Y2MVR2-F1
#
_cell.length_a   1.000
_cell.length_b   1.000
_cell.length_c   1.000
_cell.angle_alpha   90.00
_cell.angle_beta   90.00
_cell.angle_gamma   90.00
#
_symmetry.space_group_name_H-M   'P 1'
#
loop_
_entity.id
_entity.type
_entity.pdbx_description
1 polymer ?
#
loop_
_entity_poly.entity_id
_entity_poly.type
_entity_poly.pdbx_seq_one_letter_code
_entity_poly.pdbx_strand_id
1 'polypeptide(L)'
;VQPCSEIGCGSWSDELDATTSDGMADPPENIEMRCFHDNTQNINYVVVTWDEPKNIRGTVQAYNVSILLVPGLAKKLDRDKTKEDTC
;
A
#
# COMPACT_ATOMS: atom_id res chain seq x y z
N VAL A 1 -17.89 23.36 -22.83
CA VAL A 1 -17.94 24.81 -22.48
C VAL A 1 -18.62 25.59 -23.60
N GLN A 2 -19.28 26.72 -23.37
CA GLN A 2 -19.82 27.55 -24.46
C GLN A 2 -19.47 29.01 -24.20
N PRO A 3 -19.26 29.82 -25.25
CA PRO A 3 -19.08 31.26 -25.08
C PRO A 3 -20.43 31.90 -24.75
N CYS A 4 -20.43 32.88 -23.85
CA CYS A 4 -21.61 33.69 -23.53
C CYS A 4 -21.25 35.18 -23.57
N SER A 5 -22.22 35.97 -24.01
CA SER A 5 -22.16 37.43 -24.07
C SER A 5 -23.48 38.03 -23.59
N GLU A 6 -23.56 39.35 -23.44
CA GLU A 6 -24.77 40.07 -22.99
C GLU A 6 -26.00 39.83 -23.89
N ILE A 7 -25.79 39.42 -25.14
CA ILE A 7 -26.84 39.15 -26.13
C ILE A 7 -27.18 37.66 -26.27
N GLY A 8 -26.50 36.78 -25.54
CA GLY A 8 -26.76 35.34 -25.54
C GLY A 8 -25.50 34.47 -25.57
N CYS A 9 -25.72 33.15 -25.54
CA CYS A 9 -24.67 32.14 -25.60
C CYS A 9 -24.58 31.47 -26.97
N GLY A 10 -23.35 31.11 -27.35
CA GLY A 10 -23.05 30.40 -28.59
C GLY A 10 -23.12 28.88 -28.42
N SER A 11 -22.64 28.14 -29.41
CA SER A 11 -22.66 26.67 -29.37
C SER A 11 -21.79 26.10 -28.26
N TRP A 12 -22.18 24.93 -27.77
CA TRP A 12 -21.34 24.12 -26.89
C TRP A 12 -20.08 23.63 -27.63
N SER A 13 -18.98 23.59 -26.90
CA SER A 13 -17.75 22.91 -27.30
C SER A 13 -17.97 21.41 -27.35
N ASP A 14 -17.05 20.75 -28.02
CA ASP A 14 -16.93 19.30 -27.97
C ASP A 14 -16.62 18.83 -26.54
N GLU A 15 -16.96 17.56 -26.30
CA GLU A 15 -16.64 16.85 -25.07
C GLU A 15 -15.12 16.61 -24.98
N LEU A 16 -14.58 16.71 -23.77
CA LEU A 16 -13.17 16.52 -23.51
C LEU A 16 -12.99 15.43 -22.45
N ASP A 17 -12.40 14.32 -22.86
CA ASP A 17 -11.85 13.34 -21.94
C ASP A 17 -10.46 13.79 -21.50
N ALA A 18 -10.33 14.11 -20.22
CA ALA A 18 -9.08 14.52 -19.61
C ALA A 18 -8.76 13.66 -18.40
N THR A 19 -7.49 13.26 -18.27
CA THR A 19 -6.97 12.58 -17.09
C THR A 19 -6.23 13.59 -16.22
N THR A 20 -6.55 13.60 -14.92
CA THR A 20 -5.82 14.43 -13.95
C THR A 20 -4.47 13.79 -13.63
N SER A 21 -3.50 14.60 -13.20
CA SER A 21 -2.22 14.08 -12.71
C SER A 21 -2.41 13.11 -11.53
N ASP A 22 -1.50 12.15 -11.43
CA ASP A 22 -1.44 11.22 -10.30
C ASP A 22 -1.26 11.97 -8.97
N GLY A 23 -1.89 11.44 -7.92
CA GLY A 23 -1.78 11.88 -6.54
C GLY A 23 -0.98 10.90 -5.69
N MET A 24 -0.83 11.24 -4.41
CA MET A 24 -0.22 10.33 -3.43
C MET A 24 -1.20 9.20 -3.09
N ALA A 25 -0.74 7.95 -3.20
CA ALA A 25 -1.52 6.80 -2.74
C ALA A 25 -1.76 6.86 -1.23
N ASP A 26 -2.91 6.34 -0.80
CA ASP A 26 -3.17 6.11 0.62
C ASP A 26 -2.20 5.05 1.19
N PRO A 27 -2.09 4.90 2.52
CA PRO A 27 -1.30 3.82 3.11
C PRO A 27 -1.84 2.42 2.72
N PRO A 28 -0.98 1.39 2.61
CA PRO A 28 -1.41 -0.01 2.50
C PRO A 28 -2.25 -0.43 3.71
N GLU A 29 -3.19 -1.35 3.50
CA GLU A 29 -4.09 -1.84 4.55
C GLU A 29 -3.68 -3.23 5.06
N ASN A 30 -4.22 -3.64 6.21
CA ASN A 30 -4.08 -4.99 6.77
C ASN A 30 -2.64 -5.54 6.82
N ILE A 31 -1.69 -4.70 7.25
CA ILE A 31 -0.28 -5.09 7.40
C ILE A 31 -0.17 -6.19 8.46
N GLU A 32 0.32 -7.36 8.05
CA GLU A 32 0.57 -8.50 8.91
C GLU A 32 2.04 -8.93 8.82
N MET A 33 2.61 -9.29 9.97
CA MET A 33 3.98 -9.78 10.07
C MET A 33 3.99 -11.12 10.79
N ARG A 34 4.59 -12.12 10.14
CA ARG A 34 4.71 -13.49 10.66
C ARG A 34 6.18 -13.89 10.69
N CYS A 35 6.60 -14.44 11.81
CA CYS A 35 7.99 -14.84 12.04
C CYS A 35 8.09 -16.36 12.01
N PHE A 36 9.17 -16.87 11.43
CA PHE A 36 9.40 -18.29 11.27
C PHE A 36 10.84 -18.65 11.60
N HIS A 37 11.01 -19.83 12.19
CA HIS A 37 12.28 -20.51 12.35
C HIS A 37 12.25 -21.84 11.60
N ASP A 38 13.12 -22.00 10.60
CA ASP A 38 13.30 -23.28 9.92
C ASP A 38 14.42 -24.05 10.61
N ASN A 39 14.04 -25.09 11.36
CA ASN A 39 14.98 -25.98 12.05
C ASN A 39 15.90 -26.75 11.10
N THR A 40 15.47 -27.03 9.87
CA THR A 40 16.23 -27.83 8.89
C THR A 40 17.39 -27.03 8.32
N GLN A 41 17.11 -25.77 7.98
CA GLN A 41 18.10 -24.84 7.43
C GLN A 41 18.78 -24.00 8.53
N ASN A 42 18.27 -24.05 9.76
CA ASN A 42 18.67 -23.23 10.90
C ASN A 42 18.67 -21.72 10.58
N ILE A 43 17.61 -21.27 9.90
CA ILE A 43 17.43 -19.87 9.51
C ILE A 43 16.18 -19.28 10.16
N ASN A 44 16.21 -17.97 10.40
CA ASN A 44 15.05 -17.19 10.78
C ASN A 44 14.64 -16.31 9.61
N TYR A 45 13.35 -16.26 9.31
CA TYR A 45 12.82 -15.37 8.29
C TYR A 45 11.47 -14.79 8.74
N VAL A 46 11.12 -13.66 8.14
CA VAL A 46 9.87 -12.95 8.40
C VAL A 46 9.13 -12.83 7.08
N VAL A 47 7.83 -13.10 7.11
CA VAL A 47 6.91 -12.85 6.00
C VAL A 47 6.06 -11.64 6.38
N VAL A 48 6.08 -10.63 5.53
CA VAL A 48 5.29 -9.41 5.69
C VAL A 48 4.29 -9.35 4.54
N THR A 49 3.01 -9.19 4.86
CA THR A 49 1.91 -9.10 3.89
C THR A 49 1.07 -7.87 4.16
N TRP A 50 0.46 -7.31 3.11
CA TRP A 50 -0.43 -6.16 3.17
C TRP A 50 -1.37 -6.17 1.97
N ASP A 51 -2.47 -5.45 2.09
CA ASP A 51 -3.39 -5.16 0.99
C ASP A 51 -3.01 -3.85 0.29
N GLU A 52 -3.39 -3.73 -0.98
CA GLU A 52 -3.18 -2.50 -1.74
C GLU A 52 -3.90 -1.31 -1.11
N PRO A 53 -3.38 -0.08 -1.27
CA PRO A 53 -4.07 1.11 -0.83
C PRO A 53 -5.48 1.20 -1.40
N LYS A 54 -6.45 1.48 -0.53
CA LYS A 54 -7.85 1.67 -0.96
C LYS A 54 -8.00 2.75 -2.05
N ASN A 55 -7.20 3.81 -1.98
CA ASN A 55 -7.11 4.83 -3.02
C ASN A 55 -5.66 4.96 -3.52
N ILE A 56 -5.35 4.35 -4.66
CA ILE A 56 -4.02 4.39 -5.28
C ILE A 56 -3.71 5.79 -5.86
N ARG A 57 -4.72 6.49 -6.38
CA ARG A 57 -4.60 7.81 -7.02
C ARG A 57 -3.54 7.86 -8.14
N GLY A 58 -3.43 6.81 -8.94
CA GLY A 58 -2.42 6.68 -9.97
C GLY A 58 -2.10 5.20 -10.19
N THR A 59 -0.82 4.88 -10.40
CA THR A 59 -0.33 3.50 -10.48
C THR A 59 0.74 3.23 -9.41
N VAL A 60 0.60 2.14 -8.65
CA VAL A 60 1.63 1.74 -7.68
C VAL A 60 2.89 1.28 -8.43
N GLN A 61 3.99 2.01 -8.24
CA GLN A 61 5.29 1.68 -8.84
C GLN A 61 6.13 0.77 -7.93
N ALA A 62 6.07 1.00 -6.62
CA ALA A 62 6.87 0.28 -5.63
C ALA A 62 6.31 0.46 -4.21
N TYR A 63 6.71 -0.43 -3.30
CA TYR A 63 6.54 -0.29 -1.86
C TYR A 63 7.90 -0.10 -1.19
N ASN A 64 7.98 0.83 -0.24
CA ASN A 64 9.15 0.99 0.61
C ASN A 64 8.91 0.31 1.95
N VAL A 65 9.71 -0.70 2.27
CA VAL A 65 9.55 -1.51 3.48
C VAL A 65 10.75 -1.27 4.40
N SER A 66 10.47 -0.82 5.63
CA SER A 66 11.48 -0.59 6.66
C SER A 66 11.16 -1.44 7.89
N ILE A 67 12.08 -2.34 8.24
CA ILE A 67 11.97 -3.20 9.44
C ILE A 67 12.92 -2.65 10.49
N LEU A 68 12.39 -2.32 11.67
CA LEU A 68 13.15 -1.75 12.78
C LEU A 68 13.13 -2.71 13.97
N LEU A 69 14.31 -2.95 14.55
CA LEU A 69 14.42 -3.66 15.82
C LEU A 69 14.10 -2.69 16.96
N VAL A 70 12.99 -2.92 17.65
CA VAL A 70 12.62 -2.12 18.83
C VAL A 70 13.03 -2.89 20.10
N PRO A 71 14.03 -2.40 20.86
CA PRO A 71 14.44 -3.05 22.10
C PRO A 71 13.27 -3.14 23.09
N GLY A 72 13.10 -4.30 23.72
CA GLY A 72 12.07 -4.52 24.75
C GLY A 72 10.66 -4.86 24.23
N LEU A 73 10.39 -4.72 22.93
CA LEU A 73 9.15 -5.21 22.30
C LEU A 73 9.32 -6.55 21.56
N ALA A 74 10.55 -7.07 21.51
CA ALA A 74 10.81 -8.40 20.94
C ALA A 74 10.06 -9.47 21.74
N LYS A 75 9.00 -10.02 21.14
CA LYS A 75 8.36 -11.23 21.66
C LYS A 75 9.29 -12.42 21.47
N LYS A 76 9.29 -13.32 22.44
CA LYS A 76 10.11 -14.53 22.40
C LYS A 76 9.50 -15.45 21.35
N LEU A 77 10.24 -15.78 20.30
CA LEU A 77 9.89 -16.84 19.38
C LEU A 77 9.81 -18.15 20.18
N ASP A 78 8.66 -18.83 20.15
CA ASP A 78 8.53 -20.14 20.76
C ASP A 78 9.44 -21.10 19.99
N ARG A 79 10.42 -21.69 20.69
CA ARG A 79 11.41 -22.60 20.09
C ARG A 79 10.83 -23.98 19.79
N ASP A 80 9.62 -24.25 20.26
CA ASP A 80 8.94 -25.50 20.05
C ASP A 80 7.63 -25.23 19.31
N LYS A 81 7.75 -24.99 17.99
CA LYS A 81 6.72 -25.36 17.02
C LYS A 81 7.11 -25.00 15.58
N THR A 82 6.75 -25.92 14.69
CA THR A 82 6.37 -25.70 13.29
C THR A 82 5.17 -24.73 13.13
N LYS A 83 5.09 -23.65 13.93
CA LYS A 83 3.95 -22.72 13.93
C LYS A 83 4.36 -21.31 13.56
N GLU A 84 3.56 -20.82 12.63
CA GLU A 84 3.37 -19.43 12.29
C GLU A 84 2.97 -18.61 13.52
N ASP A 85 3.82 -17.67 13.93
CA ASP A 85 3.54 -16.76 15.04
C ASP A 85 3.56 -15.31 14.54
N THR A 86 2.58 -14.52 15.00
CA THR A 86 2.55 -13.07 14.77
C THR A 86 3.62 -12.39 15.64
N CYS A 87 4.55 -11.70 14.99
CA CYS A 87 5.46 -10.78 15.65
C CYS A 87 4.65 -9.51 16.02
#